data_AF-A0A5P8KB73-F1
#
_entry.id   AF-A0A5P8KB73-F1
#
_cell.length_a   1.000
_cell.length_b   1.000
_cell.length_c   1.000
_cell.angle_alpha   90.00
_cell.angle_beta   90.00
_cell.angle_gamma   90.00
#
_symmetry.space_group_name_H-M   'P 1'
#
loop_
_entity.id
_entity.type
_entity.pdbx_description
1 polymer ?
#
loop_
_entity_poly.entity_id
_entity_poly.type
_entity_poly.pdbx_seq_one_letter_code
_entity_poly.pdbx_strand_id
1 'polypeptide(L)'
;MVRNPERRGALLDAAVEVLAREGARGLTFRAVDAEAGVPVGTASNYFADRDALLHQIDARLKERLAPDPAVVENLLASPKDRTLVMALMRDLLTRVTGDRTGYLAHLELRLEATRRPALHASYSESVRGELEFGMRFHREAGLPGGDETVMVLYLAMQGLLLEHLTLPNVLADALPGVTAPEGLMERVVETTVPEQ
;
A
#
# COMPACT_ATOMS: atom_id res chain seq x y z
N MET A 1 -4.14 25.14 18.85
CA MET A 1 -3.85 23.88 18.14
C MET A 1 -5.07 22.97 18.29
N VAL A 2 -5.86 22.78 17.24
CA VAL A 2 -7.14 22.05 17.37
C VAL A 2 -6.84 20.56 17.57
N ARG A 3 -7.22 20.08 18.75
CA ARG A 3 -6.82 18.81 19.37
C ARG A 3 -7.77 17.66 19.03
N ASN A 4 -8.33 17.65 17.82
CA ASN A 4 -9.30 16.62 17.42
C ASN A 4 -8.64 15.62 16.46
N PRO A 5 -8.23 14.43 16.95
CA PRO A 5 -7.59 13.40 16.12
C PRO A 5 -8.53 12.83 15.06
N GLU A 6 -9.83 12.70 15.33
CA GLU A 6 -10.82 12.22 14.35
C GLU A 6 -10.91 13.17 13.16
N ARG A 7 -10.96 14.48 13.43
CA ARG A 7 -10.99 15.49 12.37
C ARG A 7 -9.68 15.52 11.57
N ARG A 8 -8.53 15.28 12.22
CA ARG A 8 -7.25 15.14 11.51
C ARG A 8 -7.26 13.92 10.60
N GLY A 9 -7.81 12.78 11.07
CA GLY A 9 -8.00 11.57 10.28
C GLY A 9 -8.88 11.81 9.05
N ALA A 10 -10.05 12.45 9.23
CA ALA A 10 -10.94 12.77 8.12
C ALA A 10 -10.30 13.68 7.06
N LEU A 11 -9.48 14.66 7.49
CA LEU A 11 -8.71 15.49 6.57
C LEU A 11 -7.62 14.70 5.82
N LEU A 12 -6.98 13.72 6.47
CA LEU A 12 -6.00 12.85 5.82
C LEU A 12 -6.66 11.88 4.84
N ASP A 13 -7.85 11.37 5.16
CA ASP A 13 -8.63 10.55 4.23
C ASP A 13 -9.03 11.36 2.99
N ALA A 14 -9.54 12.58 3.19
CA ALA A 14 -9.81 13.49 2.07
C ALA A 14 -8.56 13.82 1.26
N ALA A 15 -7.40 13.97 1.91
CA ALA A 15 -6.14 14.18 1.22
C ALA A 15 -5.71 12.96 0.38
N VAL A 16 -5.98 11.74 0.84
CA VAL A 16 -5.77 10.51 0.08
C VAL A 16 -6.67 10.48 -1.17
N GLU A 17 -7.95 10.82 -1.03
CA GLU A 17 -8.88 10.89 -2.18
C GLU A 17 -8.43 11.92 -3.22
N VAL A 18 -8.06 13.14 -2.78
CA VAL A 18 -7.53 14.19 -3.67
C VAL A 18 -6.25 13.72 -4.35
N LEU A 19 -5.33 13.11 -3.60
CA LEU A 19 -4.05 12.64 -4.14
C LEU A 19 -4.26 11.56 -5.20
N ALA A 20 -5.13 10.59 -4.97
CA ALA A 20 -5.45 9.54 -5.95
C ALA A 20 -6.13 10.09 -7.21
N ARG A 21 -7.00 11.08 -7.07
CA ARG A 21 -7.83 11.61 -8.17
C ARG A 21 -7.16 12.70 -8.99
N GLU A 22 -6.41 13.58 -8.35
CA GLU A 22 -5.81 14.77 -8.98
C GLU A 22 -4.27 14.74 -9.02
N GLY A 23 -3.68 13.70 -8.44
CA GLY A 23 -2.24 13.54 -8.32
C GLY A 23 -1.59 14.54 -7.36
N ALA A 24 -0.28 14.42 -7.18
CA ALA A 24 0.44 15.23 -6.19
C ALA A 24 0.29 16.75 -6.40
N ARG A 25 0.16 17.21 -7.66
CA ARG A 25 -0.02 18.63 -8.00
C ARG A 25 -1.37 19.19 -7.59
N GLY A 26 -2.44 18.38 -7.65
CA GLY A 26 -3.79 18.78 -7.23
C GLY A 26 -3.94 18.86 -5.71
N LEU A 27 -3.04 18.22 -4.96
CA LEU A 27 -3.05 18.22 -3.50
C LEU A 27 -2.76 19.60 -2.91
N THR A 28 -3.82 20.36 -2.64
CA THR A 28 -3.81 21.67 -1.99
C THR A 28 -4.71 21.66 -0.76
N PHE A 29 -4.44 22.49 0.26
CA PHE A 29 -5.31 22.58 1.44
C PHE A 29 -6.76 22.91 1.10
N ARG A 30 -6.98 23.74 0.08
CA ARG A 30 -8.34 24.05 -0.39
C ARG A 30 -9.03 22.84 -1.01
N ALA A 31 -8.31 22.03 -1.79
CA ALA A 31 -8.85 20.79 -2.34
C ALA A 31 -9.18 19.79 -1.23
N VAL A 32 -8.31 19.68 -0.21
CA VAL A 32 -8.57 18.85 0.97
C VAL A 32 -9.79 19.34 1.76
N ASP A 33 -9.91 20.65 1.99
CA ASP A 33 -11.08 21.21 2.69
C ASP A 33 -12.38 20.93 1.93
N ALA A 34 -12.35 21.07 0.61
CA ALA A 34 -13.50 20.80 -0.26
C ALA A 34 -13.88 19.32 -0.25
N GLU A 35 -12.91 18.41 -0.38
CA GLU A 35 -13.13 16.96 -0.34
C GLU A 35 -13.64 16.51 1.04
N ALA A 36 -13.11 17.09 2.13
CA ALA A 36 -13.57 16.80 3.49
C ALA A 36 -14.92 17.45 3.85
N GLY A 37 -15.48 18.31 3.00
CA GLY A 37 -16.74 19.02 3.27
C GLY A 37 -16.65 20.01 4.44
N VAL A 38 -15.46 20.58 4.70
CA VAL A 38 -15.21 21.49 5.82
C VAL A 38 -14.99 22.93 5.35
N PRO A 39 -15.08 23.94 6.26
CA PRO A 39 -14.79 25.32 5.89
C PRO A 39 -13.37 25.50 5.34
N VAL A 40 -13.22 26.39 4.36
CA VAL A 40 -11.92 26.75 3.79
C VAL A 40 -10.96 27.24 4.88
N GLY A 41 -9.73 26.75 4.86
CA GLY A 41 -8.69 27.03 5.84
C GLY A 41 -8.66 26.03 7.01
N THR A 42 -9.51 25.01 7.03
CA THR A 42 -9.50 23.99 8.09
C THR A 42 -8.21 23.18 8.02
N ALA A 43 -7.85 22.64 6.86
CA ALA A 43 -6.64 21.85 6.66
C ALA A 43 -5.36 22.63 7.03
N SER A 44 -5.28 23.91 6.68
CA SER A 44 -4.12 24.76 7.05
C SER A 44 -3.98 24.98 8.57
N ASN A 45 -5.05 24.79 9.34
CA ASN A 45 -4.96 24.82 10.82
C ASN A 45 -4.43 23.51 11.42
N TYR A 46 -4.43 22.42 10.65
CA TYR A 46 -3.99 21.09 11.07
C TYR A 46 -2.60 20.71 10.54
N PHE A 47 -2.26 21.16 9.34
CA PHE A 47 -1.00 20.84 8.67
C PHE A 47 -0.23 22.12 8.41
N ALA A 48 1.03 22.15 8.86
CA ALA A 48 1.88 23.35 8.78
C ALA A 48 2.14 23.78 7.33
N ASP A 49 2.40 22.80 6.46
CA ASP A 49 2.68 23.00 5.04
C ASP A 49 2.35 21.73 4.25
N ARG A 50 2.56 21.80 2.92
CA ARG A 50 2.30 20.69 2.00
C ARG A 50 3.23 19.50 2.25
N ASP A 51 4.47 19.72 2.68
CA ASP A 51 5.41 18.63 2.97
C ASP A 51 4.97 17.86 4.22
N ALA A 52 4.57 18.57 5.28
CA ALA A 52 4.02 17.99 6.49
C ALA A 52 2.73 17.21 6.23
N LEU A 53 1.90 17.64 5.26
CA LEU A 53 0.74 16.89 4.81
C LEU A 53 1.15 15.60 4.09
N LEU A 54 2.07 15.67 3.12
CA LEU A 54 2.55 14.48 2.37
C LEU A 54 3.16 13.41 3.28
N HIS A 55 3.95 13.81 4.29
CA HIS A 55 4.49 12.87 5.28
C HIS A 55 3.40 12.17 6.10
N GLN A 56 2.31 12.86 6.42
CA GLN A 56 1.22 12.28 7.19
C GLN A 56 0.31 11.41 6.34
N ILE A 57 0.21 11.69 5.04
CA ILE A 57 -0.46 10.81 4.09
C ILE A 57 0.24 9.45 4.04
N ASP A 58 1.58 9.39 4.05
CA ASP A 58 2.31 8.11 4.13
C ASP A 58 1.83 7.27 5.32
N ALA A 59 1.85 7.84 6.53
CA ALA A 59 1.38 7.16 7.73
C ALA A 59 -0.09 6.71 7.62
N ARG A 60 -0.97 7.57 7.07
CA ARG A 60 -2.38 7.23 6.87
C ARG A 60 -2.57 6.09 5.87
N LEU A 61 -1.81 6.06 4.79
CA LEU A 61 -1.86 4.99 3.79
C LEU A 61 -1.46 3.65 4.39
N LYS A 62 -0.47 3.62 5.28
CA LYS A 62 -0.09 2.39 5.98
C LYS A 62 -1.19 1.87 6.88
N GLU A 63 -1.90 2.75 7.58
CA GLU A 63 -3.05 2.35 8.40
C GLU A 63 -4.18 1.79 7.52
N ARG A 64 -4.49 2.44 6.40
CA ARG A 64 -5.54 2.01 5.45
C ARG A 64 -5.22 0.69 4.77
N LEU A 65 -3.96 0.49 4.41
CA LEU A 65 -3.47 -0.70 3.72
C LEU A 65 -2.83 -1.72 4.66
N ALA A 66 -3.01 -1.58 5.98
CA ALA A 66 -2.54 -2.56 6.94
C ALA A 66 -3.36 -3.86 6.83
N PRO A 67 -2.76 -5.03 7.05
CA PRO A 67 -3.53 -6.25 7.21
C PRO A 67 -4.34 -6.23 8.51
N ASP A 68 -5.51 -6.86 8.50
CA ASP A 68 -6.28 -7.10 9.73
C ASP A 68 -5.53 -8.11 10.61
N PRO A 69 -5.14 -7.74 11.86
CA PRO A 69 -4.44 -8.64 12.76
C PRO A 69 -5.16 -9.97 12.99
N ALA A 70 -6.50 -9.97 13.03
CA ALA A 70 -7.27 -11.19 13.24
C ALA A 70 -7.21 -12.12 12.01
N VAL A 71 -7.20 -11.55 10.80
CA VAL A 71 -7.02 -12.33 9.57
C VAL A 71 -5.62 -12.95 9.54
N VAL A 72 -4.59 -12.17 9.87
CA VAL A 72 -3.20 -12.66 9.91
C VAL A 72 -3.04 -13.76 10.96
N GLU A 73 -3.59 -13.58 12.17
CA GLU A 73 -3.55 -14.58 13.23
C GLU A 73 -4.22 -15.90 12.79
N ASN A 74 -5.40 -15.82 12.18
CA ASN A 74 -6.11 -16.99 11.67
C ASN A 74 -5.31 -17.72 10.58
N LEU A 75 -4.71 -16.98 9.63
CA LEU A 75 -3.84 -17.56 8.61
C LEU A 75 -2.64 -18.26 9.24
N LEU A 76 -2.02 -17.64 10.24
CA LEU A 76 -0.89 -18.21 10.98
C LEU A 76 -1.25 -19.46 11.80
N ALA A 77 -2.53 -19.84 11.96
CA ALA A 77 -2.87 -21.14 12.52
C ALA A 77 -2.66 -22.30 11.53
N SER A 78 -2.50 -22.00 10.23
CA SER A 78 -2.31 -23.00 9.17
C SER A 78 -0.86 -23.52 9.10
N PRO A 79 -0.63 -24.68 8.45
CA PRO A 79 0.70 -25.19 8.16
C PRO A 79 1.60 -24.13 7.52
N LYS A 80 2.88 -24.10 7.92
CA LYS A 80 3.85 -23.06 7.52
C LYS A 80 4.44 -23.30 6.14
N ASP A 81 3.62 -23.67 5.17
CA ASP A 81 4.04 -24.06 3.83
C ASP A 81 3.76 -22.96 2.78
N ARG A 82 3.97 -23.30 1.50
CA ARG A 82 3.69 -22.41 0.37
C ARG A 82 2.22 -21.98 0.30
N THR A 83 1.29 -22.80 0.78
CA THR A 83 -0.15 -22.50 0.80
C THR A 83 -0.46 -21.34 1.75
N LEU A 84 0.26 -21.23 2.87
CA LEU A 84 0.13 -20.08 3.76
C LEU A 84 0.63 -18.79 3.09
N VAL A 85 1.76 -18.84 2.38
CA VAL A 85 2.25 -17.68 1.62
C VAL A 85 1.24 -17.27 0.55
N MET A 86 0.65 -18.24 -0.15
CA MET A 86 -0.43 -18.02 -1.11
C MET A 86 -1.62 -17.29 -0.49
N ALA A 87 -2.06 -17.73 0.69
CA ALA A 87 -3.18 -17.12 1.41
C ALA A 87 -2.87 -15.67 1.85
N LEU A 88 -1.64 -15.41 2.32
CA LEU A 88 -1.18 -14.07 2.68
C LEU A 88 -1.13 -13.13 1.47
N MET A 89 -0.69 -13.61 0.30
CA MET A 89 -0.69 -12.83 -0.93
C MET A 89 -2.11 -12.57 -1.46
N ARG A 90 -3.03 -13.52 -1.31
CA ARG A 90 -4.44 -13.35 -1.63
C ARG A 90 -5.12 -12.32 -0.72
N ASP A 91 -4.80 -12.33 0.58
CA ASP A 91 -5.25 -11.28 1.51
C ASP A 91 -4.72 -9.90 1.10
N LEU A 92 -3.42 -9.79 0.80
CA LEU A 92 -2.83 -8.55 0.29
C LEU A 92 -3.55 -8.03 -0.96
N LEU A 93 -3.77 -8.91 -1.96
CA LEU A 93 -4.48 -8.56 -3.18
C LEU A 93 -5.91 -8.08 -2.90
N THR A 94 -6.63 -8.77 -2.00
CA THR A 94 -7.99 -8.39 -1.59
C THR A 94 -8.03 -7.01 -0.95
N ARG A 95 -7.10 -6.72 -0.03
CA ARG A 95 -7.03 -5.41 0.64
C ARG A 95 -6.70 -4.29 -0.33
N VAL A 96 -5.73 -4.49 -1.22
CA VAL A 96 -5.30 -3.49 -2.19
C VAL A 96 -6.37 -3.22 -3.26
N THR A 97 -7.05 -4.26 -3.74
CA THR A 97 -8.16 -4.09 -4.69
C THR A 97 -9.40 -3.49 -4.03
N GLY A 98 -9.62 -3.77 -2.74
CA GLY A 98 -10.67 -3.16 -1.91
C GLY A 98 -10.49 -1.67 -1.65
N ASP A 99 -9.24 -1.19 -1.48
CA ASP A 99 -8.90 0.25 -1.37
C ASP A 99 -8.04 0.71 -2.56
N ARG A 100 -8.62 0.64 -3.76
CA ARG A 100 -7.99 1.12 -5.00
C ARG A 100 -7.52 2.57 -4.88
N THR A 101 -8.29 3.44 -4.23
CA THR A 101 -7.91 4.84 -3.99
C THR A 101 -6.62 4.92 -3.19
N GLY A 102 -6.54 4.22 -2.05
CA GLY A 102 -5.34 4.21 -1.21
C GLY A 102 -4.09 3.77 -1.99
N TYR A 103 -4.20 2.74 -2.81
CA TYR A 103 -3.07 2.29 -3.63
C TYR A 103 -2.66 3.30 -4.70
N LEU A 104 -3.61 3.93 -5.40
CA LEU A 104 -3.29 4.98 -6.38
C LEU A 104 -2.63 6.20 -5.72
N ALA A 105 -3.10 6.60 -4.54
CA ALA A 105 -2.45 7.65 -3.74
C ALA A 105 -1.03 7.26 -3.31
N HIS A 106 -0.78 6.00 -2.96
CA HIS A 106 0.56 5.48 -2.68
C HIS A 106 1.49 5.61 -3.90
N LEU A 107 1.00 5.29 -5.11
CA LEU A 107 1.78 5.46 -6.33
C LEU A 107 2.12 6.94 -6.61
N GLU A 108 1.14 7.83 -6.45
CA GLU A 108 1.34 9.28 -6.58
C GLU A 108 2.36 9.81 -5.58
N LEU A 109 2.29 9.36 -4.32
CA LEU A 109 3.25 9.72 -3.27
C LEU A 109 4.66 9.26 -3.62
N ARG A 110 4.81 8.03 -4.13
CA ARG A 110 6.10 7.49 -4.57
C ARG A 110 6.69 8.29 -5.73
N LEU A 111 5.87 8.72 -6.69
CA LEU A 111 6.31 9.58 -7.79
C LEU A 111 6.70 10.98 -7.30
N GLU A 112 5.95 11.57 -6.37
CA GLU A 112 6.26 12.88 -5.81
C GLU A 112 7.54 12.86 -4.95
N ALA A 113 7.81 11.76 -4.25
CA ALA A 113 9.04 11.57 -3.48
C ALA A 113 10.29 11.77 -4.35
N THR A 114 10.27 11.37 -5.63
CA THR A 114 11.40 11.57 -6.56
C THR A 114 11.75 13.04 -6.82
N ARG A 115 10.85 13.98 -6.49
CA ARG A 115 11.00 15.42 -6.73
C ARG A 115 11.28 16.20 -5.44
N ARG A 116 11.17 15.56 -4.28
CA ARG A 116 11.25 16.21 -2.96
C ARG A 116 12.23 15.45 -2.07
N PRO A 117 13.50 15.91 -1.93
CA PRO A 117 14.53 15.16 -1.21
C PRO A 117 14.17 14.78 0.23
N ALA A 118 13.49 15.66 0.97
CA ALA A 118 13.06 15.37 2.34
C ALA A 118 12.00 14.25 2.39
N LEU A 119 11.00 14.30 1.49
CA LEU A 119 10.00 13.25 1.35
C LEU A 119 10.62 11.95 0.83
N HIS A 120 11.59 12.02 -0.08
CA HIS A 120 12.32 10.85 -0.57
C HIS A 120 12.99 10.09 0.59
N ALA A 121 13.69 10.81 1.46
CA ALA A 121 14.42 10.20 2.58
C ALA A 121 13.45 9.50 3.54
N SER A 122 12.42 10.21 4.01
CA SER A 122 11.44 9.66 4.95
C SER A 122 10.61 8.52 4.35
N TYR A 123 10.18 8.65 3.09
CA TYR A 123 9.44 7.60 2.38
C TYR A 123 10.29 6.36 2.10
N SER A 124 11.57 6.54 1.79
CA SER A 124 12.49 5.41 1.59
C SER A 124 12.73 4.64 2.88
N GLU A 125 12.92 5.33 4.00
CA GLU A 125 13.05 4.71 5.32
C GLU A 125 11.77 3.95 5.71
N SER A 126 10.62 4.59 5.47
CA SER A 126 9.28 4.02 5.63
C SER A 126 9.11 2.69 4.87
N VAL A 127 9.30 2.69 3.54
CA VAL A 127 9.17 1.51 2.69
C VAL A 127 10.22 0.44 3.03
N ARG A 128 11.44 0.86 3.39
CA ARG A 128 12.48 -0.07 3.83
C ARG A 128 12.08 -0.80 5.11
N GLY A 129 11.50 -0.09 6.08
CA GLY A 129 11.01 -0.67 7.32
C GLY A 129 9.91 -1.70 7.11
N GLU A 130 9.00 -1.49 6.16
CA GLU A 130 7.95 -2.46 5.80
C GLU A 130 8.54 -3.73 5.19
N LEU A 131 9.52 -3.59 4.30
CA LEU A 131 10.21 -4.73 3.70
C LEU A 131 10.97 -5.54 4.76
N GLU A 132 11.68 -4.87 5.66
CA GLU A 132 12.40 -5.51 6.76
C GLU A 132 11.46 -6.17 7.78
N PHE A 133 10.29 -5.58 8.03
CA PHE A 133 9.23 -6.21 8.80
C PHE A 133 8.75 -7.49 8.12
N GLY A 134 8.46 -7.46 6.81
CA GLY A 134 8.04 -8.63 6.05
C GLY A 134 9.09 -9.75 6.07
N MET A 135 10.37 -9.42 5.90
CA MET A 135 11.47 -10.37 5.99
C MET A 135 11.56 -11.02 7.39
N ARG A 136 11.48 -10.21 8.45
CA ARG A 136 11.50 -10.70 9.82
C ARG A 136 10.30 -11.59 10.11
N PHE A 137 9.10 -11.16 9.74
CA PHE A 137 7.87 -11.94 9.87
C PHE A 137 7.98 -13.30 9.18
N HIS A 138 8.47 -13.33 7.94
CA HIS A 138 8.62 -14.56 7.16
C HIS A 138 9.54 -15.57 7.85
N ARG A 139 10.67 -15.11 8.39
CA ARG A 139 11.62 -15.94 9.16
C ARG A 139 11.03 -16.43 10.48
N GLU A 140 10.43 -15.53 11.27
CA GLU A 140 9.86 -15.87 12.58
C GLU A 140 8.67 -16.83 12.47
N ALA A 141 7.89 -16.72 11.40
CA ALA A 141 6.79 -17.62 11.11
C ALA A 141 7.24 -19.00 10.58
N GLY A 142 8.52 -19.17 10.24
CA GLY A 142 9.07 -20.42 9.70
C GLY A 142 8.58 -20.75 8.29
N LEU A 143 8.27 -19.74 7.47
CA LEU A 143 7.79 -19.92 6.10
C LEU A 143 8.92 -20.37 5.15
N PRO A 144 8.61 -21.13 4.09
CA PRO A 144 9.61 -21.62 3.14
C PRO A 144 10.38 -20.47 2.46
N GLY A 145 11.67 -20.69 2.22
CA GLY A 145 12.57 -19.73 1.58
C GLY A 145 13.31 -18.85 2.59
N GLY A 146 13.49 -17.58 2.25
CA GLY A 146 14.20 -16.61 3.09
C GLY A 146 14.05 -15.17 2.59
N ASP A 147 14.96 -14.29 2.97
CA ASP A 147 14.89 -12.85 2.64
C ASP A 147 14.84 -12.59 1.12
N GLU A 148 15.52 -13.44 0.33
CA GLU A 148 15.46 -13.38 -1.12
C GLU A 148 14.04 -13.67 -1.65
N THR A 149 13.37 -14.69 -1.11
CA THR A 149 11.97 -15.00 -1.44
C THR A 149 11.07 -13.81 -1.16
N VAL A 150 11.22 -13.17 0.01
CA VAL A 150 10.43 -11.99 0.38
C VAL A 150 10.72 -10.81 -0.55
N MET A 151 12.00 -10.57 -0.90
CA MET A 151 12.37 -9.51 -1.83
C MET A 151 11.76 -9.72 -3.22
N VAL A 152 11.86 -10.92 -3.77
CA VAL A 152 11.29 -11.23 -5.09
C VAL A 152 9.76 -11.15 -5.06
N LEU A 153 9.11 -11.68 -4.02
CA LEU A 153 7.65 -11.54 -3.83
C LEU A 153 7.24 -10.07 -3.74
N TYR A 154 7.95 -9.26 -2.95
CA TYR A 154 7.68 -7.82 -2.83
C TYR A 154 7.74 -7.12 -4.20
N LEU A 155 8.79 -7.37 -4.98
CA LEU A 155 8.96 -6.78 -6.31
C LEU A 155 7.90 -7.26 -7.31
N ALA A 156 7.64 -8.56 -7.34
CA ALA A 156 6.66 -9.16 -8.24
C ALA A 156 5.23 -8.71 -7.92
N MET A 157 4.85 -8.69 -6.64
CA MET A 157 3.54 -8.19 -6.20
C MET A 157 3.40 -6.69 -6.47
N GLN A 158 4.44 -5.89 -6.24
CA GLN A 158 4.39 -4.46 -6.57
C GLN A 158 4.16 -4.23 -8.07
N GLY A 159 4.81 -5.01 -8.94
CA GLY A 159 4.57 -4.97 -10.39
C GLY A 159 3.16 -5.41 -10.78
N LEU A 160 2.69 -6.54 -10.22
CA LEU A 160 1.33 -7.05 -10.47
C LEU A 160 0.25 -6.04 -10.06
N LEU A 161 0.36 -5.49 -8.85
CA LEU A 161 -0.61 -4.53 -8.31
C LEU A 161 -0.60 -3.22 -9.10
N LEU A 162 0.58 -2.72 -9.49
CA LEU A 162 0.71 -1.56 -10.37
C LEU A 162 -0.05 -1.79 -11.69
N GLU A 163 0.25 -2.90 -12.38
CA GLU A 163 -0.33 -3.16 -13.69
C GLU A 163 -1.85 -3.42 -13.57
N HIS A 164 -2.28 -4.23 -12.61
CA HIS A 164 -3.69 -4.52 -12.39
C HIS A 164 -4.51 -3.26 -12.07
N LEU A 165 -3.98 -2.34 -11.27
CA LEU A 165 -4.72 -1.15 -10.86
C LEU A 165 -4.61 0.00 -11.86
N THR A 166 -3.61 0.04 -12.73
CA THR A 166 -3.44 1.14 -13.69
C THR A 166 -3.79 0.74 -15.13
N LEU A 167 -3.42 -0.47 -15.55
CA LEU A 167 -3.51 -0.96 -16.93
C LEU A 167 -4.02 -2.42 -16.96
N PRO A 168 -5.20 -2.73 -16.38
CA PRO A 168 -5.66 -4.11 -16.20
C PRO A 168 -5.74 -4.93 -17.49
N ASN A 169 -6.00 -4.28 -18.63
CA ASN A 169 -6.11 -4.94 -19.93
C ASN A 169 -4.78 -5.47 -20.47
N VAL A 170 -3.64 -5.02 -19.93
CA VAL A 170 -2.32 -5.59 -20.28
C VAL A 170 -2.18 -6.99 -19.71
N LEU A 171 -2.81 -7.26 -18.56
CA LEU A 171 -2.80 -8.57 -17.91
C LEU A 171 -3.91 -9.50 -18.40
N ALA A 172 -4.98 -8.94 -18.95
CA ALA A 172 -6.12 -9.71 -19.44
C ALA A 172 -5.68 -10.69 -20.55
N ASP A 173 -5.93 -11.98 -20.31
CA ASP A 173 -5.56 -13.09 -21.21
C ASP A 173 -4.08 -13.12 -21.62
N ALA A 174 -3.19 -12.49 -20.84
CA ALA A 174 -1.76 -12.42 -21.12
C ALA A 174 -1.09 -13.81 -21.12
N LEU A 175 -1.64 -14.75 -20.35
CA LEU A 175 -1.21 -16.15 -20.31
C LEU A 175 -2.43 -17.07 -20.54
N PRO A 176 -2.36 -18.03 -21.48
CA PRO A 176 -3.47 -18.95 -21.75
C PRO A 176 -3.89 -19.73 -20.49
N GLY A 177 -5.18 -19.61 -20.12
CA GLY A 177 -5.77 -20.34 -19.00
C GLY A 177 -5.42 -19.80 -17.61
N VAL A 178 -4.81 -18.61 -17.50
CA VAL A 178 -4.49 -17.96 -16.21
C VAL A 178 -5.31 -16.68 -16.08
N THR A 179 -6.08 -16.56 -15.00
CA THR A 179 -6.87 -15.36 -14.71
C THR A 179 -5.99 -14.24 -14.12
N ALA A 180 -6.37 -13.00 -14.37
CA ALA A 180 -5.73 -11.83 -13.77
C ALA A 180 -6.73 -11.09 -12.84
N PRO A 181 -6.29 -10.61 -11.66
CA PRO A 181 -4.94 -10.72 -11.10
C PRO A 181 -4.66 -12.02 -10.33
N GLU A 182 -5.69 -12.79 -9.95
CA GLU A 182 -5.55 -13.89 -8.98
C GLU A 182 -4.66 -15.02 -9.48
N GLY A 183 -4.89 -15.53 -10.69
CA GLY A 183 -4.07 -16.60 -11.27
C GLY A 183 -2.61 -16.16 -11.49
N LEU A 184 -2.37 -14.90 -11.84
CA LEU A 184 -1.02 -14.35 -11.94
C LEU A 184 -0.32 -14.25 -10.58
N MET A 185 -1.04 -13.84 -9.53
CA MET A 185 -0.53 -13.88 -8.15
C MET A 185 -0.17 -15.31 -7.75
N GLU A 186 -1.01 -16.30 -8.09
CA GLU A 186 -0.72 -17.71 -7.81
C GLU A 186 0.57 -18.16 -8.50
N ARG A 187 0.78 -17.79 -9.77
CA ARG A 187 2.04 -18.06 -10.49
C ARG A 187 3.25 -17.39 -9.86
N VAL A 188 3.11 -16.15 -9.37
CA VAL A 188 4.18 -15.46 -8.64
C VAL A 188 4.59 -16.26 -7.42
N VAL A 189 3.63 -16.74 -6.61
CA VAL A 189 3.93 -17.55 -5.42
C VAL A 189 4.54 -18.90 -5.80
N GLU A 190 3.96 -19.62 -6.76
CA GLU A 190 4.47 -20.93 -7.21
C GLU A 190 5.90 -20.86 -7.73
N THR A 191 6.25 -19.78 -8.43
CA THR A 191 7.59 -19.59 -9.02
C THR A 191 8.62 -19.11 -8.00
N THR A 192 8.20 -18.34 -7.00
CA THR A 192 9.11 -17.65 -6.07
C THR A 192 9.33 -18.42 -4.77
N VAL A 193 8.30 -19.11 -4.30
CA VAL A 193 8.31 -19.78 -2.99
C VAL A 193 8.64 -21.26 -3.16
N PRO A 194 9.72 -21.75 -2.56
CA PRO A 194 10.11 -23.15 -2.71
C PRO A 194 9.07 -24.08 -2.07
N GLU A 195 8.96 -25.29 -2.62
CA GLU A 195 8.24 -26.38 -1.95
C GLU A 195 9.01 -26.77 -0.69
N GLN A 196 8.27 -27.06 0.40
CA GLN A 196 8.86 -27.57 1.64
C GLN A 196 9.21 -29.05 1.53
#